data_AF-A0A4Y0BHN9-F1
#
_entry.id   AF-A0A4Y0BHN9-F1
#
_cell.length_a   1.000
_cell.length_b   1.000
_cell.length_c   1.000
_cell.angle_alpha   90.00
_cell.angle_beta   90.00
_cell.angle_gamma   90.00
#
_symmetry.space_group_name_H-M   'P 1'
#
loop_
_entity.id
_entity.type
_entity.pdbx_description
1 polymer ?
#
loop_
_entity_poly.entity_id
_entity_poly.type
_entity_poly.pdbx_seq_one_letter_code
_entity_poly.pdbx_strand_id
1 'polypeptide(L)' 'MAGKTREVCRLCLSGSSLLDVFCETDLNCLITTLLSITITKSDHHSTKVCQECYTTLCDFSSFRERCLEV' A
#
# COMPACT_ATOMS: atom_id res chain seq x y z
N MET A 1 8.41 24.76 9.96
CA MET A 1 9.36 24.00 9.11
C MET A 1 8.57 22.84 8.52
N ALA A 2 8.29 22.86 7.21
CA ALA A 2 7.60 21.72 6.58
C ALA A 2 8.55 20.53 6.61
N GLY A 3 8.26 19.54 7.46
CA GLY A 3 9.03 18.30 7.53
C GLY A 3 9.02 17.66 6.14
N LYS A 4 10.19 17.50 5.54
CA LYS A 4 10.33 16.90 4.21
C LYS A 4 9.81 15.46 4.32
N THR A 5 8.66 15.18 3.72
CA THR A 5 8.08 13.83 3.68
C THR A 5 9.11 12.93 3.03
N ARG A 6 9.71 12.01 3.80
CA ARG A 6 10.63 11.03 3.22
C ARG A 6 9.80 10.13 2.31
N GLU A 7 10.21 10.02 1.05
CA GLU A 7 9.64 9.05 0.13
C GLU A 7 10.09 7.66 0.58
N VAL A 8 9.23 7.01 1.35
CA VAL A 8 9.42 5.65 1.87
C VAL A 8 8.12 4.87 1.69
N CYS A 9 8.20 3.55 1.72
CA CYS A 9 7.03 2.70 1.71
C CYS A 9 6.20 2.95 2.97
N ARG A 10 4.91 3.19 2.79
CA ARG A 10 3.93 3.40 3.87
C ARG A 10 3.79 2.19 4.79
N LEU A 11 4.12 1.00 4.30
CA LEU A 11 3.95 -0.27 5.00
C LEU A 11 5.22 -0.76 5.70
N CYS A 12 6.38 -0.66 5.05
CA CYS A 12 7.65 -1.18 5.59
C CYS A 12 8.73 -0.12 5.85
N LEU A 13 8.48 1.15 5.50
CA LEU A 13 9.41 2.28 5.64
C LEU A 13 10.72 2.16 4.83
N SER A 14 10.83 1.19 3.92
CA SER A 14 11.94 1.09 2.95
C SER A 14 11.82 2.13 1.84
N GLY A 15 12.94 2.54 1.22
CA GLY A 15 12.99 3.56 0.17
C GLY A 15 13.09 3.05 -1.28
N SER A 16 13.05 1.73 -1.52
CA SER A 16 13.23 1.15 -2.87
C SER A 16 11.91 0.93 -3.62
N SER A 17 11.93 1.14 -4.94
CA SER A 17 10.87 0.78 -5.90
C SER A 17 9.45 1.18 -5.47
N LEU A 18 9.27 2.48 -5.23
CA LEU A 18 8.05 3.06 -4.69
C LEU A 18 6.99 3.32 -5.76
N LEU A 19 5.80 2.74 -5.56
CA LEU A 19 4.58 2.93 -6.32
C LEU A 19 3.67 3.92 -5.62
N ASP A 20 2.92 4.75 -6.37
CA ASP A 20 1.94 5.66 -5.78
C ASP A 20 0.61 4.95 -5.55
N VAL A 21 0.11 5.02 -4.30
CA VAL A 21 -1.16 4.39 -3.89
C VAL A 21 -2.37 4.89 -4.69
N PHE A 22 -2.31 6.11 -5.24
CA PHE A 22 -3.40 6.70 -6.02
C PHE A 22 -3.21 6.57 -7.53
N CYS A 23 -2.06 6.11 -8.02
CA CYS A 23 -1.81 5.87 -9.44
C CYS A 23 -1.86 4.39 -9.81
N GLU A 24 -1.48 3.51 -8.88
CA GLU A 24 -1.53 2.06 -9.09
C GLU A 24 -2.97 1.56 -8.91
N THR A 25 -3.47 0.82 -9.90
CA THR A 25 -4.81 0.25 -9.89
C THR A 25 -4.99 -0.68 -8.68
N ASP A 26 -6.12 -0.56 -8.00
CA ASP A 26 -6.52 -1.37 -6.84
C ASP A 26 -5.62 -1.34 -5.60
N LEU A 27 -4.45 -0.69 -5.62
CA LEU A 27 -3.53 -0.65 -4.48
C LEU A 27 -4.18 -0.03 -3.23
N ASN A 28 -4.88 1.10 -3.37
CA ASN A 28 -5.61 1.70 -2.25
C ASN A 28 -6.73 0.77 -1.74
N CYS A 29 -7.44 0.10 -2.67
CA CYS A 29 -8.50 -0.84 -2.34
C CYS A 29 -7.96 -2.05 -1.57
N LEU A 30 -6.85 -2.64 -2.01
CA LEU A 30 -6.18 -3.76 -1.34
C LEU A 30 -5.73 -3.39 0.07
N ILE A 31 -5.09 -2.23 0.24
CA ILE A 31 -4.63 -1.76 1.56
C ILE A 31 -5.83 -1.56 2.50
N THR A 32 -6.90 -0.92 2.02
CA THR A 32 -8.10 -0.68 2.82
C THR A 32 -8.78 -2.00 3.18
N THR A 33 -8.96 -2.90 2.21
CA THR A 33 -9.71 -4.15 2.36
C THR A 33 -8.97 -5.18 3.21
N LEU A 34 -7.66 -5.34 2.99
CA LEU A 34 -6.87 -6.40 3.62
C LEU A 34 -6.26 -5.96 4.96
N LEU A 35 -5.90 -4.68 5.10
CA LEU A 35 -5.21 -4.17 6.29
C LEU A 35 -6.07 -3.23 7.15
N SER A 36 -7.26 -2.84 6.68
CA SER A 36 -8.08 -1.81 7.36
C SER A 36 -7.35 -0.48 7.55
N ILE A 37 -6.44 -0.14 6.63
CA ILE A 37 -5.67 1.11 6.64
C ILE A 37 -6.26 2.04 5.58
N THR A 38 -6.62 3.26 5.96
CA THR A 38 -7.02 4.31 5.02
C THR A 38 -5.86 5.27 4.77
N ILE A 39 -5.42 5.37 3.52
CA ILE A 39 -4.40 6.35 3.09
C ILE A 39 -5.09 7.49 2.36
N THR A 40 -4.89 8.72 2.85
CA THR A 40 -5.46 9.92 2.25
C THR A 40 -4.38 10.83 1.66
N LYS A 41 -4.74 11.67 0.69
CA LYS A 41 -3.81 12.69 0.15
C LYS A 41 -3.41 13.76 1.18
N SER A 42 -4.17 13.88 2.28
CA SER A 42 -3.88 14.77 3.40
C SER A 42 -2.93 14.16 4.44
N ASP A 43 -2.54 12.90 4.30
CA ASP A 43 -1.62 12.25 5.23
C ASP A 43 -0.26 12.99 5.25
N HIS A 44 0.27 13.25 6.43
CA HIS A 44 1.64 13.75 6.60
C HIS A 44 2.73 12.69 6.36
N HIS A 45 2.33 11.47 6.00
CA HIS A 45 3.22 10.35 5.73
C HIS A 45 3.22 10.03 4.24
N SER A 46 4.22 9.27 3.79
CA SER A 46 4.34 8.87 2.38
C SER A 46 3.08 8.17 1.87
N THR A 47 2.63 8.58 0.68
CA THR A 47 1.54 7.93 -0.08
C THR A 47 2.09 6.86 -1.02
N LYS A 48 3.32 6.40 -0.79
CA LYS A 48 4.00 5.41 -1.63
C LYS A 48 4.05 4.05 -0.95
N VAL A 49 4.05 2.97 -1.74
CA VAL A 49 4.25 1.59 -1.28
C VAL A 49 5.30 0.93 -2.15
N CYS A 50 6.24 0.17 -1.57
CA CYS A 50 7.24 -0.52 -2.37
C CYS A 50 6.65 -1.73 -3.10
N GLN A 51 7.29 -2.11 -4.20
CA GLN A 51 6.91 -3.28 -5.01
C GLN A 51 6.74 -4.56 -4.19
N GLU A 52 7.63 -4.83 -3.23
CA GLU A 52 7.57 -6.05 -2.40
C GLU A 52 6.29 -6.12 -1.56
N CYS A 53 5.92 -5.01 -0.91
CA CYS A 53 4.69 -4.94 -0.14
C CYS A 53 3.45 -5.04 -1.04
N TYR A 54 3.49 -4.44 -2.24
CA TYR A 54 2.40 -4.57 -3.21
C TYR A 54 2.22 -6.01 -3.68
N THR A 55 3.30 -6.68 -4.11
CA THR A 55 3.25 -8.09 -4.53
C THR A 55 2.69 -8.98 -3.41
N THR A 56 3.14 -8.77 -2.17
CA THR A 56 2.64 -9.53 -1.01
C THR A 56 1.14 -9.32 -0.77
N LEU A 57 0.63 -8.09 -0.94
CA LEU A 57 -0.80 -7.80 -0.83
C LEU A 57 -1.61 -8.52 -1.93
N CYS A 58 -1.12 -8.53 -3.16
CA CYS A 58 -1.78 -9.23 -4.27
C CYS A 58 -1.83 -10.75 -4.05
N ASP A 59 -0.70 -11.33 -3.62
CA ASP A 59 -0.60 -12.77 -3.32
C ASP A 59 -1.57 -13.14 -2.18
N PHE A 60 -1.64 -12.31 -1.14
CA PHE A 60 -2.56 -12.51 -0.03
C PHE A 60 -4.02 -12.36 -0.47
N SER A 61 -4.36 -11.37 -1.31
CA SER A 61 -5.71 -11.22 -1.86
C SER A 61 -6.14 -12.48 -2.60
N SER A 62 -5.27 -12.95 -3.51
CA SER A 62 -5.51 -14.16 -4.30
C SER A 62 -5.68 -15.40 -3.43
N PHE A 63 -4.89 -15.53 -2.36
CA PHE A 63 -5.05 -16.61 -1.39
C PHE A 63 -6.38 -16.52 -0.64
N ARG A 64 -6.74 -15.33 -0.16
CA ARG A 64 -7.99 -15.08 0.56
C ARG A 64 -9.22 -15.38 -0.30
N GLU A 65 -9.21 -15.01 -1.58
CA GLU A 65 -10.29 -15.32 -2.52
C GLU A 65 -10.52 -16.82 -2.64
N ARG A 66 -9.46 -17.61 -2.85
CA ARG A 66 -9.54 -19.08 -2.87
C ARG A 66 -10.07 -19.70 -1.58
N CYS A 67 -9.87 -19.05 -0.43
CA CYS A 67 -10.41 -19.52 0.84
C CYS A 67 -11.92 -19.21 1.01
N LEU A 68 -12.45 -18.23 0.27
CA LEU A 68 -13.85 -17.80 0.34
C LEU A 68 -14.74 -18.44 -0.73
N GLU A 69 -14.14 -19.02 -1.77
CA GLU A 69 -14.81 -19.91 -2.72
C GLU A 69 -15.20 -21.23 -2.00
N VAL A 70 -16.32 -21.21 -1.28
CA VAL A 70 -16.93 -22.37 -0.60
C VAL A 70 -18.31 -22.65 -1.17
#